data_AF-A0A3C1SL83-F1
#
_entry.id   AF-A0A3C1SL83-F1
#
_cell.length_a   1.000
_cell.length_b   1.000
_cell.length_c   1.000
_cell.angle_alpha   90.00
_cell.angle_beta   90.00
_cell.angle_gamma   90.00
#
_symmetry.space_group_name_H-M   'P 1'
#
loop_
_entity.id
_entity.type
_entity.pdbx_description
1 polymer ?
#
loop_
_entity_poly.entity_id
_entity_poly.type
_entity_poly.pdbx_seq_one_letter_code
_entity_poly.pdbx_strand_id
1 'polypeptide(L)'
;MTLSDVTAQVKEFIQRQTKLSLTISGILIFFVLGAVVIGLVYASKGNKKSITIPYDETFVAVDEFLAPNAPSIVQDYYYSRQKDGQWDSEDEERWFTSVDQSLLNDLGEQNQHLADTITGAAP
;
A
#
# COMPACT_ATOMS: atom_id res chain seq x y z
N MET A 1 11.28 -31.40 37.79
CA MET A 1 11.94 -31.75 36.52
C MET A 1 13.22 -30.95 36.43
N THR A 2 14.35 -31.61 36.60
CA THR A 2 15.68 -30.95 36.65
C THR A 2 16.30 -30.88 35.25
N LEU A 3 17.24 -29.96 35.02
CA LEU A 3 17.96 -29.84 33.74
C LEU A 3 18.68 -31.15 33.34
N SER A 4 19.11 -31.94 34.33
CA SER A 4 19.66 -33.28 34.13
C SER A 4 18.64 -34.29 33.59
N ASP A 5 17.37 -34.18 33.99
CA ASP A 5 16.32 -35.09 33.50
C ASP A 5 16.01 -34.82 32.03
N VAL A 6 15.98 -33.54 31.63
CA VAL A 6 15.74 -33.13 30.25
C VAL A 6 16.89 -33.60 29.33
N THR A 7 18.13 -33.40 29.75
CA THR A 7 19.30 -33.80 28.96
C THR A 7 19.43 -35.31 28.82
N ALA A 8 19.07 -36.08 29.85
CA ALA A 8 19.01 -37.54 29.80
C ALA A 8 17.96 -38.03 28.79
N GLN A 9 16.75 -37.46 28.82
CA GLN A 9 15.68 -37.82 27.88
C GLN A 9 16.02 -37.49 26.42
N VAL A 10 16.65 -36.33 26.19
CA VAL A 10 17.12 -35.94 24.85
C VAL A 10 18.21 -36.90 24.35
N LYS A 11 19.15 -37.29 25.22
CA LYS A 11 20.20 -38.25 24.87
C LYS A 11 19.62 -39.63 24.53
N GLU A 12 18.65 -40.10 25.31
CA GLU A 12 17.95 -41.36 25.07
C GLU A 12 17.17 -41.33 23.74
N PHE A 13 16.49 -40.21 23.45
CA PHE A 13 15.77 -40.01 22.19
C PHE A 13 16.71 -40.02 20.97
N ILE A 14 17.86 -39.35 21.05
CA ILE A 14 18.88 -39.32 20.00
C ILE A 14 19.43 -40.73 19.73
N GLN A 15 19.66 -41.53 20.77
CA GLN A 15 20.18 -42.90 20.64
C GLN A 15 19.13 -43.87 20.10
N ARG A 16 17.86 -43.70 20.46
CA ARG A 16 16.77 -44.60 20.05
C ARG A 16 16.31 -44.36 18.61
N GLN A 17 16.41 -43.13 18.12
CA GLN A 17 15.91 -42.72 16.80
C GLN A 17 17.01 -42.02 15.98
N THR A 18 18.16 -42.69 15.82
CA THR A 18 19.36 -42.13 15.15
C THR A 18 19.08 -41.59 13.75
N LYS A 19 18.23 -42.26 12.95
CA LYS A 19 17.86 -41.81 11.59
C LYS A 19 17.03 -40.52 11.60
N LEU A 20 16.00 -40.45 12.46
CA LEU A 20 15.16 -39.24 12.57
C LEU A 20 15.96 -38.07 13.16
N SER A 21 16.76 -38.34 14.20
CA SER A 21 17.63 -37.34 14.82
C SER A 21 18.66 -36.78 13.83
N LEU A 22 19.28 -37.63 13.00
CA LEU A 22 20.19 -37.20 11.94
C LEU A 22 19.49 -36.31 10.90
N THR A 23 18.27 -36.69 10.50
CA THR A 23 17.49 -35.95 9.50
C THR A 23 17.05 -34.59 10.02
N ILE A 24 16.52 -34.53 11.25
CA ILE A 24 16.11 -33.29 11.91
C ILE A 24 17.31 -32.37 12.13
N SER A 25 18.44 -32.93 12.58
CA SER A 25 19.70 -32.18 12.74
C SER A 25 20.19 -31.60 11.41
N GLY A 26 20.15 -32.38 10.33
CA GLY A 26 20.53 -31.91 8.99
C GLY A 26 19.65 -30.76 8.48
N ILE A 27 18.33 -30.87 8.66
CA ILE A 27 17.38 -29.81 8.30
C ILE A 27 17.66 -28.54 9.11
N LEU A 28 17.90 -28.68 10.42
CA LEU A 28 18.16 -27.56 11.31
C LEU A 28 19.46 -26.84 10.94
N ILE A 29 20.52 -27.59 10.61
CA ILE A 29 21.78 -27.03 10.12
C ILE A 29 21.58 -26.28 8.80
N PHE A 30 20.78 -26.82 7.88
CA PHE A 30 20.47 -26.16 6.60
C PHE A 30 19.77 -24.82 6.81
N PHE A 31 18.78 -24.74 7.70
CA PHE A 31 18.10 -23.49 8.03
C PHE A 31 19.03 -22.45 8.67
N VAL A 32 19.90 -22.88 9.58
CA VAL A 32 20.87 -21.98 10.22
C VAL A 32 21.84 -21.42 9.18
N LEU A 33 22.38 -22.27 8.29
CA LEU A 33 23.25 -21.82 7.20
C LEU A 33 22.54 -20.85 6.25
N GLY A 34 21.29 -21.13 5.88
CA GLY A 34 20.47 -20.24 5.05
C GLY A 34 20.24 -18.87 5.70
N ALA A 35 19.92 -18.85 6.99
CA ALA A 35 19.72 -17.61 7.75
C ALA A 35 21.00 -16.78 7.85
N VAL A 36 22.17 -17.41 8.03
CA VAL A 36 23.47 -16.73 8.05
C VAL A 36 23.78 -16.09 6.69
N VAL A 37 23.56 -16.81 5.58
CA VAL A 37 23.80 -16.28 4.22
C VAL A 37 22.88 -15.09 3.93
N ILE A 38 21.59 -15.21 4.23
CA ILE A 38 20.62 -14.10 4.09
C ILE A 38 21.05 -12.92 4.96
N GLY A 39 21.38 -13.17 6.23
CA GLY A 39 21.84 -12.15 7.17
C GLY A 39 23.05 -11.37 6.64
N LEU A 40 24.04 -12.05 6.07
CA LEU A 40 25.23 -11.42 5.47
C LEU A 40 24.88 -10.57 4.24
N VAL A 41 24.02 -11.07 3.35
CA VAL A 41 23.60 -10.35 2.14
C VAL A 41 22.82 -9.07 2.49
N TYR A 42 21.91 -9.15 3.47
CA TYR A 42 21.11 -8.00 3.90
C TYR A 42 21.91 -7.03 4.78
N ALA A 43 22.81 -7.51 5.63
CA ALA A 43 23.71 -6.67 6.41
C ALA A 43 24.69 -5.88 5.52
N SER A 44 25.15 -6.48 4.41
CA SER A 44 25.98 -5.80 3.41
C SER A 44 25.23 -4.72 2.62
N LYS A 45 23.88 -4.71 2.63
CA LYS A 45 23.05 -3.74 1.91
C LYS A 45 22.81 -2.47 2.73
N GLY A 46 23.81 -2.08 3.53
CA GLY A 46 23.84 -0.92 4.42
C GLY A 46 23.83 0.45 3.74
N ASN A 47 23.11 0.61 2.64
CA ASN A 47 22.85 1.91 2.06
C ASN A 47 21.57 2.47 2.68
N LYS A 48 21.69 3.00 3.90
CA LYS A 48 20.73 3.99 4.39
C LYS A 48 20.85 5.19 3.44
N LYS A 49 19.97 5.25 2.44
CA LYS A 49 19.78 6.46 1.65
C LYS A 49 19.25 7.51 2.63
N SER A 50 20.17 8.30 3.18
CA SER A 50 19.83 9.54 3.86
C SER A 50 19.18 10.43 2.81
N ILE A 51 17.86 10.49 2.83
CA ILE A 51 17.13 11.48 2.05
C ILE A 51 17.39 12.81 2.75
N THR A 52 18.33 13.59 2.21
CA THR A 52 18.48 14.98 2.59
C THR A 52 17.25 15.71 2.05
N ILE A 53 16.33 16.04 2.94
CA ILE A 53 15.20 16.91 2.61
C ILE A 53 15.80 18.31 2.42
N PRO A 54 15.73 18.90 1.21
CA PRO A 54 16.17 20.28 1.04
C PRO A 54 15.32 21.17 1.93
N TYR A 55 15.97 22.10 2.66
CA TYR A 55 15.27 23.10 3.44
C TYR A 55 14.35 23.90 2.52
N ASP A 56 13.07 24.05 2.90
CA ASP A 56 12.15 24.97 2.25
C ASP A 56 12.73 26.39 2.39
N GLU A 57 13.16 26.97 1.29
CA GLU A 57 13.39 28.42 1.25
C GLU A 57 12.04 29.08 1.51
N THR A 58 11.91 29.74 2.66
CA THR A 58 10.70 30.49 3.00
C THR A 58 10.47 31.56 1.94
N PHE A 59 9.42 31.38 1.13
CA PHE A 59 9.02 32.34 0.11
C PHE A 59 8.71 33.68 0.78
N VAL A 60 9.49 34.72 0.44
CA VAL A 60 9.22 36.10 0.82
C VAL A 60 8.81 36.83 -0.44
N ALA A 61 7.52 37.20 -0.54
CA ALA A 61 7.02 38.01 -1.64
C ALA A 61 7.68 39.40 -1.58
N VAL A 62 8.46 39.74 -2.59
CA VAL A 62 9.12 41.05 -2.74
C VAL A 62 8.14 42.10 -3.26
N ASP A 63 7.11 41.66 -3.99
CA ASP A 63 6.13 42.52 -4.65
C ASP A 63 4.75 42.45 -3.96
N GLU A 64 4.00 43.55 -4.05
CA GLU A 64 2.63 43.64 -3.54
C GLU A 64 1.69 42.71 -4.32
N PHE A 65 0.97 41.84 -3.61
CA PHE A 65 0.02 40.90 -4.21
C PHE A 65 -1.18 41.66 -4.81
N LEU A 66 -1.20 41.80 -6.13
CA LEU A 66 -2.36 42.30 -6.86
C LEU A 66 -3.32 41.15 -7.14
N ALA A 67 -4.35 41.00 -6.30
CA ALA A 67 -5.42 40.06 -6.58
C ALA A 67 -6.09 40.42 -7.93
N PRO A 68 -6.32 39.45 -8.83
CA PRO A 68 -7.08 39.73 -10.05
C PRO A 68 -8.47 40.21 -9.65
N ASN A 69 -8.96 41.24 -10.34
CA ASN A 69 -10.34 41.69 -10.19
C ASN A 69 -11.25 40.51 -10.52
N ALA A 70 -11.88 39.92 -9.49
CA ALA A 70 -12.88 38.90 -9.71
C ALA A 70 -13.97 39.54 -10.58
N PRO A 71 -14.36 38.92 -11.71
CA PRO A 71 -15.53 39.39 -12.44
C PRO A 71 -16.67 39.44 -11.43
N SER A 72 -17.28 40.62 -11.27
CA SER A 72 -18.52 40.72 -10.51
C SER A 72 -19.45 39.67 -11.08
N ILE A 73 -19.94 38.77 -10.23
CA ILE A 73 -20.82 37.68 -10.65
C ILE A 73 -21.92 38.31 -11.49
N VAL A 74 -21.86 38.10 -12.80
CA VAL A 74 -22.93 38.49 -13.71
C VAL A 74 -24.05 37.52 -13.38
N GLN A 75 -24.91 37.89 -12.43
CA GLN A 75 -26.03 37.06 -11.98
C GLN A 75 -26.85 36.58 -13.20
N ASP A 76 -26.85 37.36 -14.27
CA ASP A 76 -27.57 37.09 -15.51
C ASP A 76 -26.95 35.98 -16.39
N TYR A 77 -25.70 35.56 -16.21
CA TYR A 77 -25.13 34.47 -17.04
C TYR A 77 -25.81 33.12 -16.74
N TYR A 78 -26.10 32.85 -15.47
CA TYR A 78 -26.80 31.62 -15.08
C TYR A 78 -28.26 31.61 -15.54
N TYR A 79 -28.93 32.77 -15.56
CA TYR A 79 -30.34 32.88 -15.98
C TYR A 79 -30.52 33.01 -17.50
N SER A 80 -29.51 33.49 -18.24
CA SER A 80 -29.52 33.57 -19.70
C SER A 80 -29.16 32.25 -20.39
N ARG A 81 -28.66 31.27 -19.64
CA ARG A 81 -28.41 29.93 -20.16
C ARG A 81 -29.74 29.29 -20.57
N GLN A 82 -29.94 29.09 -21.87
CA GLN A 82 -31.04 28.26 -22.37
C GLN A 82 -30.91 26.86 -21.76
N LYS A 83 -31.97 26.37 -21.13
CA LYS A 83 -32.03 25.05 -20.47
C LYS A 83 -32.22 23.88 -21.45
N ASP A 84 -32.21 24.16 -22.75
CA ASP A 84 -32.65 23.21 -23.77
C ASP A 84 -31.50 22.38 -24.39
N GLY A 85 -30.30 22.43 -23.83
CA GLY A 85 -29.17 21.62 -24.27
C GLY A 85 -29.11 20.28 -23.52
N GLN A 86 -30.01 19.35 -23.83
CA GLN A 86 -29.67 17.95 -23.64
C GLN A 86 -28.66 17.60 -24.72
N TRP A 87 -27.55 16.99 -24.30
CA TRP A 87 -26.56 16.50 -25.26
C TRP A 87 -27.23 15.38 -26.03
N ASP A 88 -27.16 15.45 -27.36
CA ASP A 88 -27.57 14.30 -28.14
C ASP A 88 -26.50 13.20 -28.01
N SER A 89 -26.86 11.98 -28.38
CA SER A 89 -25.94 10.83 -28.28
C SER A 89 -24.65 11.02 -29.09
N GLU A 90 -24.68 11.86 -30.13
CA GLU A 90 -23.53 12.13 -31.00
C GLU A 90 -22.56 13.11 -30.31
N ASP A 91 -23.08 14.15 -29.66
CA ASP A 91 -22.34 15.05 -28.80
C ASP A 91 -21.79 14.30 -27.56
N GLU A 92 -22.55 13.37 -27.00
CA GLU A 92 -22.10 12.55 -25.89
C GLU A 92 -20.87 11.71 -26.27
N GLU A 93 -20.91 10.99 -27.39
CA GLU A 93 -19.79 10.17 -27.87
C GLU A 93 -18.58 11.00 -28.31
N ARG A 94 -18.84 12.19 -28.87
CA ARG A 94 -17.78 13.08 -29.36
C ARG A 94 -16.98 13.72 -28.23
N TRP A 95 -17.65 14.11 -27.16
CA TRP A 95 -17.06 14.93 -26.11
C TRP A 95 -16.80 14.17 -24.81
N PHE A 96 -17.41 12.99 -24.65
CA PHE A 96 -17.22 12.13 -23.48
C PHE A 96 -16.81 10.73 -23.89
N THR A 97 -15.92 10.14 -23.10
CA THR A 97 -15.60 8.73 -23.22
C THR A 97 -16.70 7.91 -22.55
N SER A 98 -17.35 7.02 -23.30
CA SER A 98 -18.31 6.08 -22.73
C SER A 98 -17.61 5.21 -21.68
N VAL A 99 -18.13 5.20 -20.45
CA VAL A 99 -17.55 4.39 -19.39
C VAL A 99 -17.87 2.92 -19.67
N ASP A 100 -16.85 2.06 -19.60
CA ASP A 100 -17.03 0.62 -19.72
C ASP A 100 -17.90 0.10 -18.58
N GLN A 101 -18.98 -0.60 -18.91
CA GLN A 101 -19.91 -1.16 -17.95
C GLN A 101 -19.23 -2.17 -17.02
N SER A 102 -18.19 -2.88 -17.48
CA SER A 102 -17.41 -3.76 -16.61
C SER A 102 -16.66 -2.97 -15.54
N LEU A 103 -16.09 -1.82 -15.92
CA LEU A 103 -15.35 -0.96 -14.99
C LEU A 103 -16.28 -0.34 -13.93
N LEU A 104 -17.52 0.00 -14.30
CA LEU A 104 -18.53 0.46 -13.36
C LEU A 104 -18.93 -0.62 -12.35
N ASN A 105 -19.07 -1.86 -12.81
CA ASN A 105 -19.39 -2.99 -11.94
C ASN A 105 -18.23 -3.30 -10.98
N ASP A 106 -17.00 -3.32 -11.48
CA ASP A 106 -15.79 -3.54 -10.67
C ASP A 106 -15.61 -2.43 -9.60
N LEU A 107 -15.91 -1.18 -9.96
CA LEU A 107 -15.89 -0.07 -9.01
C LEU A 107 -16.99 -0.21 -7.93
N GLY A 108 -18.16 -0.68 -8.33
CA GLY A 108 -19.27 -1.00 -7.41
C GLY A 108 -18.89 -2.09 -6.41
N GLU A 109 -18.28 -3.18 -6.88
CA GLU A 109 -17.82 -4.28 -6.03
C GLU A 109 -16.70 -3.83 -5.07
N GLN A 110 -15.75 -3.04 -5.55
CA GLN A 110 -14.68 -2.47 -4.72
C GLN A 110 -15.22 -1.52 -3.64
N ASN A 111 -16.20 -0.70 -3.98
CA ASN A 111 -16.85 0.20 -3.01
C ASN A 111 -17.62 -0.60 -1.95
N GLN A 112 -18.32 -1.67 -2.33
CA GLN A 112 -19.01 -2.56 -1.40
C GLN A 112 -18.01 -3.23 -0.45
N HIS A 113 -16.92 -3.76 -0.98
CA HIS A 113 -15.85 -4.37 -0.18
C HIS A 113 -15.20 -3.37 0.79
N LEU A 114 -14.97 -2.12 0.35
CA LEU A 114 -14.44 -1.06 1.20
C LEU A 114 -15.43 -0.70 2.32
N ALA A 115 -16.71 -0.57 2.00
CA ALA A 115 -17.76 -0.32 2.98
C ALA A 115 -17.81 -1.44 4.03
N ASP A 116 -17.84 -2.69 3.58
CA ASP A 116 -17.86 -3.87 4.46
C ASP A 116 -16.60 -3.96 5.33
N THR A 117 -15.44 -3.55 4.80
CA THR A 117 -14.19 -3.46 5.58
C THR A 117 -14.29 -2.38 6.66
N ILE A 118 -14.84 -1.22 6.34
CA ILE A 118 -15.00 -0.10 7.29
C ILE A 118 -16.04 -0.45 8.37
N THR A 119 -17.19 -1.02 7.99
CA THR A 119 -18.27 -1.36 8.92
C THR A 119 -18.02 -2.65 9.69
N GLY A 120 -17.30 -3.62 9.11
CA GLY A 120 -16.92 -4.87 9.76
C GLY A 120 -15.68 -4.73 10.67
N ALA A 121 -14.85 -3.70 10.47
CA ALA A 121 -13.77 -3.33 11.38
C ALA A 121 -14.21 -2.36 12.48
N ALA A 122 -15.44 -1.84 12.43
CA ALA A 122 -16.07 -1.14 13.54
C ALA A 122 -16.66 -2.18 14.53
N PRO A 123 -16.32 -2.10 15.83
CA PRO A 123 -16.79 -3.05 16.84
C PRO A 123 -18.30 -2.96 17.11
#